data_AF-A0A081AU18-F1
#
_entry.id   AF-A0A081AU18-F1
#
_cell.length_a   1.000
_cell.length_b   1.000
_cell.length_c   1.000
_cell.angle_alpha   90.00
_cell.angle_beta   90.00
_cell.angle_gamma   90.00
#
_symmetry.space_group_name_H-M   'P 1'
#
loop_
_entity.id
_entity.type
_entity.pdbx_description
1 polymer ?
#
loop_
_entity_poly.entity_id
_entity_poly.type
_entity_poly.pdbx_seq_one_letter_code
_entity_poly.pdbx_strand_id
1 'polypeptide(L)'
;MQLGHFERPHSRLSDSVIGHVLPRGRPRHTTGDAGLRTPLETALRTAPAFQDSARRPGRLTSTSRGGAATRPLSDATQVALCYADKTMRAPVDNTRLSDLKRLRDVEEMDKFEKLEIKKAIRREQCRNNQARYRDRQRALQRRMQHEVQQLHEEVQGLKLKRQRLRFKEKTNRSAWSIVSDVFRLLETGFRSPWYMTNTDEMMKHTETRQILTELQKAFEHDVGMGGLQGVEALVEQLRRYSLYFSDPQMYLQRVEELVPGVVTATARFKLTVSEFTLRCVFPHLEKPKNGGEDEEDIYRSLRKKLLGKQLDCRCKVVFLMNEESGRVARLEVCIDVVNSLLQLLRDTMDASNVLDDALLTQDCVVGDLTDHPQVGNLATR
;
A
#
# COMPACT_ATOMS: atom_id res chain seq x y z
N MET A 1 41.72 -54.04 26.92
CA MET A 1 40.91 -54.43 28.09
C MET A 1 40.58 -53.19 28.88
N GLN A 2 39.29 -52.85 29.03
CA GLN A 2 38.71 -52.18 30.21
C GLN A 2 37.20 -52.12 29.99
N LEU A 3 36.43 -52.62 30.95
CA LEU A 3 34.96 -52.63 30.92
C LEU A 3 34.46 -51.37 31.65
N GLY A 4 33.61 -50.58 30.98
CA GLY A 4 33.00 -49.36 31.52
C GLY A 4 31.51 -49.56 31.82
N HIS A 5 31.07 -49.05 32.96
CA HIS A 5 29.74 -49.28 33.54
C HIS A 5 28.55 -48.90 32.64
N PHE A 6 27.47 -49.66 32.78
CA PHE A 6 26.14 -49.35 32.26
C PHE A 6 25.33 -48.68 33.38
N GLU A 7 25.01 -47.38 33.25
CA GLU A 7 24.06 -46.68 34.13
C GLU A 7 22.95 -46.01 33.32
N ARG A 8 21.70 -46.14 33.79
CA ARG A 8 20.52 -45.47 33.22
C ARG A 8 20.16 -44.26 34.07
N PRO A 9 20.15 -43.03 33.52
CA PRO A 9 19.54 -41.88 34.19
C PRO A 9 18.02 -41.88 33.98
N HIS A 10 17.26 -41.71 35.05
CA HIS A 10 15.80 -41.58 35.00
C HIS A 10 15.39 -40.22 34.40
N SER A 11 14.44 -40.22 33.46
CA SER A 11 13.82 -39.02 32.93
C SER A 11 12.93 -38.34 33.97
N ARG A 12 13.41 -37.23 34.55
CA ARG A 12 12.56 -36.30 35.31
C ARG A 12 11.69 -35.52 34.33
N LEU A 13 10.37 -35.70 34.40
CA LEU A 13 9.40 -34.89 33.65
C LEU A 13 9.39 -33.47 34.22
N SER A 14 9.44 -32.46 33.37
CA SER A 14 9.44 -31.05 33.75
C SER A 14 8.02 -30.51 33.94
N ASP A 15 7.79 -29.76 35.03
CA ASP A 15 6.49 -29.29 35.50
C ASP A 15 5.88 -28.10 34.72
N SER A 16 6.14 -27.99 33.41
CA SER A 16 5.77 -26.82 32.59
C SER A 16 4.39 -26.92 31.90
N VAL A 17 3.45 -27.71 32.44
CA VAL A 17 2.11 -27.93 31.84
C VAL A 17 0.96 -27.38 32.69
N ILE A 18 1.19 -26.27 33.40
CA ILE A 18 0.12 -25.49 34.05
C ILE A 18 0.20 -24.03 33.60
N GLY A 19 -0.53 -23.72 32.53
CA GLY A 19 -0.77 -22.32 32.12
C GLY A 19 -1.70 -21.62 33.11
N HIS A 20 -1.43 -20.35 33.41
CA HIS A 20 -2.22 -19.55 34.35
C HIS A 20 -3.71 -19.53 34.02
N VAL A 21 -4.55 -19.96 34.98
CA VAL A 21 -6.01 -19.86 34.89
C VAL A 21 -6.45 -18.52 35.48
N LEU A 22 -6.82 -17.56 34.61
CA LEU A 22 -7.45 -16.32 35.05
C LEU A 22 -8.90 -16.57 35.50
N PRO A 23 -9.36 -15.99 36.63
CA PRO A 23 -10.72 -16.17 37.11
C PRO A 23 -11.74 -15.47 36.21
N ARG A 24 -12.86 -16.15 35.92
CA ARG A 24 -13.96 -15.59 35.12
C ARG A 24 -14.82 -14.65 35.97
N GLY A 25 -14.80 -13.35 35.66
CA GLY A 25 -15.76 -12.39 36.19
C GLY A 25 -17.20 -12.67 35.72
N ARG A 26 -18.19 -12.35 36.56
CA ARG A 26 -19.62 -12.39 36.19
C ARG A 26 -20.05 -11.08 35.51
N PRO A 27 -20.97 -11.12 34.53
CA PRO A 27 -21.52 -9.91 33.92
C PRO A 27 -22.57 -9.25 34.83
N ARG A 28 -22.55 -7.92 34.92
CA ARG A 28 -23.70 -7.10 35.33
C ARG A 28 -24.25 -6.40 34.09
N HIS A 29 -25.57 -6.47 33.91
CA HIS A 29 -26.30 -5.65 32.94
C HIS A 29 -26.83 -4.37 33.61
N THR A 30 -27.32 -3.44 32.78
CA THR A 30 -28.02 -2.17 33.09
C THR A 30 -27.16 -1.07 33.73
N THR A 31 -27.26 0.22 33.37
CA THR A 31 -27.95 0.95 32.28
C THR A 31 -27.44 2.41 32.31
N GLY A 32 -27.50 3.14 31.21
CA GLY A 32 -27.71 4.60 31.27
C GLY A 32 -26.50 5.53 31.16
N ASP A 33 -26.31 6.01 29.93
CA ASP A 33 -26.25 7.45 29.58
C ASP A 33 -24.94 8.27 29.62
N ALA A 34 -24.90 9.25 28.70
CA ALA A 34 -24.10 10.47 28.61
C ALA A 34 -22.55 10.41 28.63
N GLY A 35 -21.97 10.22 27.43
CA GLY A 35 -21.20 11.29 26.78
C GLY A 35 -19.70 11.49 27.09
N LEU A 36 -18.86 11.27 26.08
CA LEU A 36 -18.07 12.34 25.43
C LEU A 36 -17.50 11.87 24.08
N ARG A 37 -17.26 12.82 23.16
CA ARG A 37 -16.95 12.60 21.73
C ARG A 37 -15.46 12.81 21.44
N THR A 38 -14.92 12.08 20.44
CA THR A 38 -14.13 12.65 19.31
C THR A 38 -14.03 11.61 18.16
N PRO A 39 -13.77 12.02 16.90
CA PRO A 39 -14.44 11.41 15.74
C PRO A 39 -13.58 10.48 14.86
N LEU A 40 -14.27 9.83 13.91
CA LEU A 40 -13.78 9.03 12.80
C LEU A 40 -14.33 9.59 11.47
N GLU A 41 -13.47 9.84 10.48
CA GLU A 41 -13.72 9.64 9.03
C GLU A 41 -12.36 9.20 8.41
N THR A 42 -12.23 8.13 7.61
CA THR A 42 -12.92 7.77 6.34
C THR A 42 -12.53 8.75 5.23
N ALA A 43 -11.60 8.43 4.33
CA ALA A 43 -11.84 7.92 2.97
C ALA A 43 -10.48 7.86 2.21
N LEU A 44 -10.26 7.20 1.06
CA LEU A 44 -11.02 6.25 0.23
C LEU A 44 -9.99 5.49 -0.65
N ARG A 45 -10.25 4.22 -1.04
CA ARG A 45 -9.63 3.61 -2.23
C ARG A 45 -10.58 2.60 -2.89
N THR A 46 -11.07 2.94 -4.07
CA THR A 46 -11.96 2.13 -4.90
C THR A 46 -11.14 1.15 -5.74
N ALA A 47 -11.57 -0.11 -5.82
CA ALA A 47 -11.07 -1.10 -6.78
C ALA A 47 -12.25 -1.90 -7.34
N PRO A 48 -12.25 -2.28 -8.63
CA PRO A 48 -13.44 -2.78 -9.31
C PRO A 48 -13.76 -4.24 -8.98
N ALA A 49 -15.04 -4.58 -8.98
CA ALA A 49 -15.51 -5.93 -8.75
C ALA A 49 -15.31 -6.83 -9.98
N PHE A 50 -14.58 -7.93 -9.82
CA PHE A 50 -14.70 -9.07 -10.72
C PHE A 50 -15.76 -10.03 -10.16
N GLN A 51 -16.82 -10.24 -10.92
CA GLN A 51 -17.79 -11.30 -10.66
C GLN A 51 -17.24 -12.62 -11.20
N ASP A 52 -17.19 -13.66 -10.37
CA ASP A 52 -17.10 -15.03 -10.86
C ASP A 52 -18.20 -15.87 -10.20
N SER A 53 -18.96 -16.58 -11.03
CA SER A 53 -20.24 -17.17 -10.68
C SER A 53 -20.20 -18.69 -10.79
N ALA A 54 -19.71 -19.37 -9.74
CA ALA A 54 -19.72 -20.82 -9.63
C ALA A 54 -20.87 -21.31 -8.72
N ARG A 55 -21.91 -21.88 -9.34
CA ARG A 55 -23.17 -22.32 -8.72
C ARG A 55 -23.20 -23.85 -8.56
N ARG A 56 -23.41 -24.39 -7.34
CA ARG A 56 -23.91 -25.77 -7.08
C ARG A 56 -24.40 -25.92 -5.60
N PRO A 57 -25.19 -26.97 -5.24
CA PRO A 57 -26.48 -26.73 -4.61
C PRO A 57 -26.60 -27.21 -3.15
N GLY A 58 -27.64 -26.74 -2.46
CA GLY A 58 -27.83 -26.95 -1.01
C GLY A 58 -28.64 -28.18 -0.59
N ARG A 59 -28.92 -28.27 0.72
CA ARG A 59 -29.96 -29.15 1.28
C ARG A 59 -30.57 -28.54 2.56
N LEU A 60 -31.79 -28.98 2.87
CA LEU A 60 -32.76 -28.37 3.78
C LEU A 60 -32.70 -28.90 5.24
N THR A 61 -33.40 -28.19 6.15
CA THR A 61 -34.06 -28.68 7.40
C THR A 61 -33.16 -29.20 8.56
N SER A 62 -33.51 -29.09 9.85
CA SER A 62 -34.64 -28.41 10.54
C SER A 62 -34.46 -28.37 12.08
N THR A 63 -35.00 -27.31 12.71
CA THR A 63 -35.70 -27.26 14.02
C THR A 63 -35.14 -27.82 15.34
N SER A 64 -35.41 -27.02 16.39
CA SER A 64 -35.61 -27.36 17.82
C SER A 64 -34.38 -27.55 18.71
N ARG A 65 -34.36 -27.25 20.02
CA ARG A 65 -35.01 -26.26 20.94
C ARG A 65 -35.00 -26.89 22.34
N GLY A 66 -34.45 -26.18 23.33
CA GLY A 66 -34.42 -26.61 24.74
C GLY A 66 -33.36 -27.69 25.06
N GLY A 67 -32.89 -27.84 26.29
CA GLY A 67 -33.19 -27.06 27.50
C GLY A 67 -32.26 -27.52 28.63
N ALA A 68 -31.84 -26.61 29.51
CA ALA A 68 -30.97 -26.94 30.63
C ALA A 68 -31.76 -27.61 31.78
N ALA A 69 -31.11 -28.53 32.50
CA ALA A 69 -31.61 -29.06 33.76
C ALA A 69 -30.46 -29.20 34.76
N THR A 70 -30.27 -28.15 35.57
CA THR A 70 -29.41 -28.16 36.76
C THR A 70 -30.22 -28.60 37.98
N ARG A 71 -29.81 -29.71 38.59
CA ARG A 71 -29.96 -30.03 40.02
C ARG A 71 -28.78 -29.38 40.80
N PRO A 72 -28.69 -29.44 42.15
CA PRO A 72 -29.69 -29.73 43.20
C PRO A 72 -29.64 -28.69 44.37
N LEU A 73 -30.34 -28.93 45.48
CA LEU A 73 -29.87 -29.01 46.90
C LEU A 73 -31.14 -29.12 47.80
N SER A 74 -31.26 -30.15 48.65
CA SER A 74 -31.08 -30.15 50.13
C SER A 74 -32.01 -29.16 50.88
N ASP A 75 -32.51 -29.42 52.10
CA ASP A 75 -31.99 -30.30 53.17
C ASP A 75 -33.06 -30.73 54.21
N ALA A 76 -32.61 -31.53 55.20
CA ALA A 76 -33.08 -31.61 56.59
C ALA A 76 -34.56 -31.91 56.95
N THR A 77 -34.78 -33.18 57.32
CA THR A 77 -35.35 -33.66 58.61
C THR A 77 -35.90 -32.65 59.64
N GLN A 78 -37.10 -32.91 60.18
CA GLN A 78 -37.34 -32.92 61.64
C GLN A 78 -38.59 -33.71 62.07
N VAL A 79 -38.70 -34.00 63.37
CA VAL A 79 -39.51 -35.06 64.00
C VAL A 79 -40.61 -34.49 64.89
N ALA A 80 -41.77 -35.15 64.98
CA ALA A 80 -42.64 -35.09 66.16
C ALA A 80 -43.39 -36.42 66.37
N LEU A 81 -43.46 -36.88 67.62
CA LEU A 81 -44.16 -38.09 68.07
C LEU A 81 -45.55 -37.74 68.60
N CYS A 82 -46.50 -38.68 68.56
CA CYS A 82 -47.51 -38.87 69.60
C CYS A 82 -48.05 -40.31 69.57
N TYR A 83 -48.29 -40.89 70.75
CA TYR A 83 -48.78 -42.26 70.95
C TYR A 83 -50.31 -42.31 71.06
N ALA A 84 -50.90 -43.41 70.60
CA ALA A 84 -52.12 -43.99 71.15
C ALA A 84 -52.08 -45.53 70.95
N ASP A 85 -52.84 -46.26 71.76
CA ASP A 85 -52.52 -47.64 72.18
C ASP A 85 -53.57 -48.68 71.70
N LYS A 86 -53.20 -49.98 71.74
CA LYS A 86 -54.08 -51.18 71.62
C LYS A 86 -54.85 -51.35 70.30
N THR A 87 -54.84 -52.48 69.59
CA THR A 87 -54.94 -53.88 70.08
C THR A 87 -54.81 -54.89 68.92
N MET A 88 -54.76 -56.19 69.26
CA MET A 88 -54.93 -57.38 68.40
C MET A 88 -53.92 -57.60 67.25
N ARG A 89 -53.01 -58.56 67.48
CA ARG A 89 -52.34 -59.29 66.39
C ARG A 89 -53.37 -60.07 65.57
N ALA A 90 -53.64 -59.62 64.35
CA ALA A 90 -53.95 -60.53 63.24
C ALA A 90 -52.64 -60.81 62.47
N PRO A 91 -52.37 -62.05 62.02
CA PRO A 91 -51.21 -62.32 61.18
C PRO A 91 -51.48 -61.76 59.77
N VAL A 92 -51.13 -60.49 59.57
CA VAL A 92 -51.07 -59.89 58.23
C VAL A 92 -49.90 -60.54 57.48
N ASP A 93 -50.16 -60.96 56.25
CA ASP A 93 -49.21 -61.66 55.38
C ASP A 93 -48.02 -60.75 55.02
N ASN A 94 -47.03 -60.69 55.91
CA ASN A 94 -45.84 -59.83 55.79
C ASN A 94 -45.14 -59.98 54.44
N THR A 95 -45.22 -61.18 53.86
CA THR A 95 -44.74 -61.60 52.55
C THR A 95 -45.05 -60.57 51.46
N ARG A 96 -46.32 -60.20 51.26
CA ARG A 96 -46.73 -59.30 50.16
C ARG A 96 -46.23 -57.87 50.31
N LEU A 97 -46.06 -57.39 51.55
CA LEU A 97 -45.55 -56.04 51.81
C LEU A 97 -44.02 -55.98 51.72
N SER A 98 -43.32 -57.05 52.11
CA SER A 98 -41.87 -57.16 51.86
C SER A 98 -41.55 -57.30 50.36
N ASP A 99 -42.38 -58.00 49.59
CA ASP A 99 -42.16 -58.21 48.16
C ASP A 99 -42.36 -56.90 47.37
N LEU A 100 -43.42 -56.13 47.65
CA LEU A 100 -43.65 -54.80 47.04
C LEU A 100 -42.60 -53.74 47.43
N LYS A 101 -41.85 -53.98 48.51
CA LYS A 101 -40.75 -53.12 48.97
C LYS A 101 -39.44 -53.53 48.29
N ARG A 102 -39.11 -54.84 48.30
CA ARG A 102 -37.98 -55.41 47.55
C ARG A 102 -38.02 -55.08 46.06
N LEU A 103 -39.18 -55.20 45.41
CA LEU A 103 -39.34 -54.83 44.01
C LEU A 103 -38.99 -53.34 43.77
N ARG A 104 -39.43 -52.45 44.67
CA ARG A 104 -39.17 -51.01 44.60
C ARG A 104 -37.69 -50.68 44.86
N ASP A 105 -37.06 -51.38 45.81
CA ASP A 105 -35.64 -51.22 46.14
C ASP A 105 -34.76 -51.73 44.98
N VAL A 106 -35.15 -52.84 44.32
CA VAL A 106 -34.49 -53.36 43.10
C VAL A 106 -34.66 -52.40 41.92
N GLU A 107 -35.86 -51.82 41.72
CA GLU A 107 -36.10 -50.79 40.71
C GLU A 107 -35.30 -49.50 40.96
N GLU A 108 -35.16 -49.05 42.21
CA GLU A 108 -34.34 -47.89 42.55
C GLU A 108 -32.84 -48.18 42.35
N MET A 109 -32.38 -49.40 42.65
CA MET A 109 -31.00 -49.82 42.42
C MET A 109 -30.66 -49.89 40.93
N ASP A 110 -31.55 -50.46 40.11
CA ASP A 110 -31.45 -50.47 38.64
C ASP A 110 -31.50 -49.04 38.03
N LYS A 111 -32.36 -48.15 38.56
CA LYS A 111 -32.35 -46.72 38.18
C LYS A 111 -31.03 -46.05 38.54
N PHE A 112 -30.44 -46.35 39.70
CA PHE A 112 -29.17 -45.77 40.13
C PHE A 112 -28.01 -46.24 39.25
N GLU A 113 -27.95 -47.54 38.92
CA GLU A 113 -26.96 -48.12 38.01
C GLU A 113 -27.09 -47.55 36.60
N LYS A 114 -28.31 -47.44 36.06
CA LYS A 114 -28.59 -46.72 34.79
C LYS A 114 -28.17 -45.24 34.84
N LEU A 115 -28.21 -44.60 36.02
CA LEU A 115 -27.74 -43.23 36.21
C LEU A 115 -26.21 -43.14 36.22
N GLU A 116 -25.52 -44.06 36.88
CA GLU A 116 -24.05 -44.19 36.85
C GLU A 116 -23.55 -44.45 35.43
N ILE A 117 -24.15 -45.40 34.71
CA ILE A 117 -23.82 -45.69 33.30
C ILE A 117 -24.01 -44.43 32.44
N LYS A 118 -25.13 -43.70 32.58
CA LYS A 118 -25.34 -42.43 31.86
C LYS A 118 -24.31 -41.35 32.22
N LYS A 119 -23.88 -41.23 33.49
CA LYS A 119 -22.79 -40.33 33.89
C LYS A 119 -21.45 -40.75 33.27
N ALA A 120 -21.13 -42.05 33.26
CA ALA A 120 -19.92 -42.59 32.67
C ALA A 120 -19.85 -42.31 31.16
N ILE A 121 -20.94 -42.59 30.43
CA ILE A 121 -21.08 -42.26 29.00
C ILE A 121 -20.90 -40.75 28.77
N ARG A 122 -21.53 -39.89 29.59
CA ARG A 122 -21.43 -38.43 29.43
C ARG A 122 -20.02 -37.90 29.73
N ARG A 123 -19.32 -38.48 30.71
CA ARG A 123 -17.88 -38.21 30.98
C ARG A 123 -17.02 -38.60 29.77
N GLU A 124 -17.25 -39.76 29.18
CA GLU A 124 -16.53 -40.25 28.00
C GLU A 124 -16.80 -39.40 26.76
N GLN A 125 -18.05 -38.99 26.54
CA GLN A 125 -18.41 -38.03 25.49
C GLN A 125 -17.71 -36.67 25.69
N CYS A 126 -17.66 -36.15 26.92
CA CYS A 126 -16.93 -34.92 27.23
C CYS A 126 -15.41 -35.05 26.98
N ARG A 127 -14.79 -36.18 27.33
CA ARG A 127 -13.38 -36.48 27.01
C ARG A 127 -13.15 -36.45 25.50
N ASN A 128 -13.95 -37.19 24.74
CA ASN A 128 -13.86 -37.24 23.27
C ASN A 128 -14.12 -35.89 22.60
N ASN A 129 -15.07 -35.09 23.09
CA ASN A 129 -15.33 -33.77 22.53
C ASN A 129 -14.19 -32.78 22.83
N GLN A 130 -13.59 -32.83 24.03
CA GLN A 130 -12.40 -32.05 24.34
C GLN A 130 -11.18 -32.48 23.51
N ALA A 131 -10.98 -33.79 23.30
CA ALA A 131 -9.92 -34.31 22.43
C ALA A 131 -10.10 -33.77 21.00
N ARG A 132 -11.29 -33.95 20.41
CA ARG A 132 -11.63 -33.41 19.08
C ARG A 132 -11.48 -31.89 18.98
N TYR A 133 -11.80 -31.13 20.03
CA TYR A 133 -11.59 -29.69 20.07
C TYR A 133 -10.09 -29.33 20.02
N ARG A 134 -9.27 -29.98 20.87
CA ARG A 134 -7.81 -29.82 20.87
C ARG A 134 -7.20 -30.25 19.53
N ASP A 135 -7.71 -31.29 18.89
CA ASP A 135 -7.26 -31.76 17.58
C ASP A 135 -7.58 -30.75 16.48
N ARG A 136 -8.79 -30.19 16.46
CA ARG A 136 -9.17 -29.11 15.54
C ARG A 136 -8.30 -27.86 15.75
N GLN A 137 -8.04 -27.47 16.99
CA GLN A 137 -7.19 -26.31 17.26
C GLN A 137 -5.74 -26.57 16.81
N ARG A 138 -5.18 -27.76 17.08
CA ARG A 138 -3.84 -28.18 16.59
C ARG A 138 -3.79 -28.32 15.07
N ALA A 139 -4.88 -28.70 14.42
CA ALA A 139 -4.96 -28.75 12.95
C ALA A 139 -5.00 -27.34 12.35
N LEU A 140 -5.79 -26.42 12.91
CA LEU A 140 -5.82 -25.02 12.50
C LEU A 140 -4.47 -24.33 12.68
N GLN A 141 -3.82 -24.52 13.84
CA GLN A 141 -2.49 -23.97 14.12
C GLN A 141 -1.45 -24.48 13.10
N ARG A 142 -1.42 -25.79 12.82
CA ARG A 142 -0.52 -26.37 11.81
C ARG A 142 -0.80 -25.83 10.41
N ARG A 143 -2.08 -25.66 10.04
CA ARG A 143 -2.47 -25.05 8.77
C ARG A 143 -1.96 -23.62 8.66
N MET A 144 -2.18 -22.78 9.68
CA MET A 144 -1.69 -21.40 9.71
C MET A 144 -0.16 -21.34 9.64
N GLN A 145 0.55 -22.21 10.37
CA GLN A 145 2.01 -22.30 10.30
C GLN A 145 2.49 -22.66 8.89
N HIS A 146 1.79 -23.56 8.20
CA HIS A 146 2.11 -23.92 6.82
C HIS A 146 1.82 -22.79 5.82
N GLU A 147 0.68 -22.10 5.96
CA GLU A 147 0.34 -20.93 5.13
C GLU A 147 1.34 -19.77 5.32
N VAL A 148 1.74 -19.49 6.57
CA VAL A 148 2.79 -18.51 6.87
C VAL A 148 4.14 -18.93 6.27
N GLN A 149 4.50 -20.21 6.34
CA GLN A 149 5.73 -20.72 5.74
C GLN A 149 5.71 -20.60 4.20
N GLN A 150 4.61 -20.99 3.55
CA GLN A 150 4.43 -20.83 2.10
C GLN A 150 4.55 -19.36 1.67
N LEU A 151 3.92 -18.43 2.40
CA LEU A 151 4.02 -17.00 2.11
C LEU A 151 5.45 -16.46 2.29
N HIS A 152 6.21 -16.96 3.26
CA HIS A 152 7.64 -16.61 3.39
C HIS A 152 8.45 -17.14 2.21
N GLU A 153 8.23 -18.39 1.81
CA GLU A 153 8.90 -19.00 0.64
C GLU A 153 8.55 -18.26 -0.66
N GLU A 154 7.28 -17.88 -0.86
CA GLU A 154 6.85 -17.08 -2.01
C GLU A 154 7.50 -15.69 -2.01
N VAL A 155 7.50 -14.97 -0.88
CA VAL A 155 8.16 -13.66 -0.77
C VAL A 155 9.67 -13.75 -1.04
N GLN A 156 10.34 -14.81 -0.57
CA GLN A 156 11.77 -15.03 -0.89
C GLN A 156 11.96 -15.39 -2.37
N GLY A 157 11.11 -16.24 -2.94
CA GLY A 157 11.12 -16.57 -4.36
C GLY A 157 10.90 -15.35 -5.27
N LEU A 158 9.98 -14.46 -4.90
CA LEU A 158 9.72 -13.20 -5.58
C LEU A 158 10.89 -12.22 -5.43
N LYS A 159 11.52 -12.11 -4.25
CA LYS A 159 12.74 -11.33 -4.04
C LYS A 159 13.89 -11.83 -4.93
N LEU A 160 14.14 -13.14 -4.96
CA LEU A 160 15.17 -13.75 -5.81
C LEU A 160 14.85 -13.57 -7.30
N LYS A 161 13.58 -13.73 -7.72
CA LYS A 161 13.15 -13.47 -9.11
C LYS A 161 13.36 -12.01 -9.50
N ARG A 162 13.00 -11.06 -8.62
CA ARG A 162 13.26 -9.62 -8.80
C ARG A 162 14.75 -9.33 -8.93
N GLN A 163 15.57 -9.90 -8.04
CA GLN A 163 17.03 -9.73 -8.06
C GLN A 163 17.66 -10.32 -9.34
N ARG A 164 17.17 -11.47 -9.82
CA ARG A 164 17.62 -12.09 -11.07
C ARG A 164 17.26 -11.26 -12.31
N LEU A 165 16.06 -10.68 -12.34
CA LEU A 165 15.66 -9.75 -13.40
C LEU A 165 16.51 -8.48 -13.35
N ARG A 166 16.69 -7.87 -12.17
CA ARG A 166 17.56 -6.70 -11.94
C ARG A 166 19.00 -6.94 -12.43
N PHE A 167 19.63 -8.07 -12.11
CA PHE A 167 20.98 -8.37 -12.60
C PHE A 167 21.05 -8.64 -14.10
N LYS A 168 20.00 -9.21 -14.71
CA LYS A 168 19.92 -9.39 -16.17
C LYS A 168 19.77 -8.04 -16.89
N GLU A 169 19.19 -7.05 -16.23
CA GLU A 169 18.97 -5.70 -16.73
C GLU A 169 20.02 -4.67 -16.30
N LYS A 170 21.04 -5.06 -15.51
CA LYS A 170 22.08 -4.13 -15.07
C LYS A 170 22.80 -3.55 -16.28
N THR A 171 22.78 -2.23 -16.43
CA THR A 171 23.47 -1.58 -17.55
C THR A 171 24.98 -1.61 -17.31
N ASN A 172 25.72 -1.94 -18.37
CA ASN A 172 27.17 -1.88 -18.40
C ASN A 172 27.70 -0.51 -18.89
N ARG A 173 26.81 0.46 -19.15
CA ARG A 173 27.21 1.81 -19.56
C ARG A 173 27.73 2.60 -18.34
N SER A 174 28.80 3.37 -18.54
CA SER A 174 29.24 4.35 -17.55
C SER A 174 28.25 5.51 -17.44
N ALA A 175 28.14 6.12 -16.27
CA ALA A 175 27.27 7.28 -16.09
C ALA A 175 27.65 8.44 -17.04
N TRP A 176 28.94 8.66 -17.30
CA TRP A 176 29.41 9.60 -18.33
C TRP A 176 28.90 9.28 -19.74
N SER A 177 28.83 8.01 -20.14
CA SER A 177 28.22 7.63 -21.43
C SER A 177 26.75 8.02 -21.44
N ILE A 178 26.01 7.74 -20.38
CA ILE A 178 24.57 8.04 -20.28
C ILE A 178 24.34 9.56 -20.34
N VAL A 179 25.10 10.34 -19.58
CA VAL A 179 25.07 11.81 -19.66
C VAL A 179 25.40 12.31 -21.07
N SER A 180 26.43 11.75 -21.71
CA SER A 180 26.82 12.14 -23.08
C SER A 180 25.73 11.78 -24.11
N ASP A 181 25.09 10.62 -23.95
CA ASP A 181 23.98 10.17 -24.79
C ASP A 181 22.74 11.07 -24.61
N VAL A 182 22.45 11.55 -23.39
CA VAL A 182 21.38 12.52 -23.09
C VAL A 182 21.71 13.88 -23.70
N PHE A 183 22.90 14.45 -23.50
CA PHE A 183 23.23 15.75 -24.06
C PHE A 183 23.32 15.73 -25.60
N ARG A 184 23.76 14.62 -26.20
CA ARG A 184 23.67 14.42 -27.66
C ARG A 184 22.22 14.39 -28.13
N LEU A 185 21.31 13.75 -27.40
CA LEU A 185 19.88 13.78 -27.72
C LEU A 185 19.29 15.19 -27.65
N LEU A 186 19.68 15.99 -26.65
CA LEU A 186 19.24 17.38 -26.54
C LEU A 186 19.74 18.22 -27.72
N GLU A 187 21.02 18.08 -28.09
CA GLU A 187 21.58 18.82 -29.22
C GLU A 187 20.95 18.45 -30.57
N THR A 188 20.72 17.17 -30.84
CA THR A 188 20.08 16.74 -32.09
C THR A 188 18.57 16.99 -32.07
N GLY A 189 17.88 16.49 -31.04
CA GLY A 189 16.42 16.51 -30.91
C GLY A 189 15.81 17.91 -30.96
N PHE A 190 16.39 18.89 -30.26
CA PHE A 190 15.91 20.28 -30.29
C PHE A 190 16.05 20.93 -31.68
N ARG A 191 17.08 20.56 -32.46
CA ARG A 191 17.23 21.03 -33.85
C ARG A 191 16.26 20.36 -34.80
N SER A 192 16.05 19.05 -34.63
CA SER A 192 15.06 18.22 -35.34
C SER A 192 15.07 16.81 -34.73
N PRO A 193 13.92 16.15 -34.50
CA PRO A 193 12.57 16.46 -34.97
C PRO A 193 11.60 16.97 -33.89
N TRP A 194 12.06 17.38 -32.69
CA TRP A 194 11.14 17.59 -31.56
C TRP A 194 10.21 18.81 -31.67
N TYR A 195 10.49 19.74 -32.58
CA TYR A 195 9.55 20.80 -32.94
C TYR A 195 8.38 20.31 -33.83
N MET A 196 8.34 19.03 -34.22
CA MET A 196 7.23 18.46 -34.99
C MET A 196 6.00 18.24 -34.10
N THR A 197 4.86 18.78 -34.53
CA THR A 197 3.57 18.66 -33.85
C THR A 197 2.97 17.26 -33.89
N ASN A 198 3.36 16.42 -34.85
CA ASN A 198 2.96 15.00 -34.91
C ASN A 198 4.08 14.08 -34.37
N THR A 199 3.77 13.33 -33.32
CA THR A 199 4.67 12.34 -32.69
C THR A 199 5.02 11.19 -33.64
N ASP A 200 4.11 10.78 -34.53
CA ASP A 200 4.38 9.70 -35.48
C ASP A 200 5.41 10.11 -36.54
N GLU A 201 5.34 11.36 -37.02
CA GLU A 201 6.36 11.92 -37.92
C GLU A 201 7.72 12.03 -37.21
N MET A 202 7.71 12.54 -35.98
CA MET A 202 8.90 12.62 -35.12
C MET A 202 9.59 11.24 -34.97
N MET A 203 8.82 10.17 -34.78
CA MET A 203 9.33 8.81 -34.60
C MET A 203 9.80 8.11 -35.89
N LYS A 204 9.58 8.71 -37.07
CA LYS A 204 10.20 8.24 -38.34
C LYS A 204 11.68 8.57 -38.41
N HIS A 205 12.16 9.56 -37.66
CA HIS A 205 13.59 9.91 -37.62
C HIS A 205 14.39 8.80 -36.91
N THR A 206 15.22 8.12 -37.69
CA THR A 206 15.96 6.92 -37.25
C THR A 206 16.91 7.20 -36.10
N GLU A 207 17.64 8.31 -36.15
CA GLU A 207 18.58 8.73 -35.11
C GLU A 207 17.85 9.02 -33.79
N THR A 208 16.76 9.79 -33.82
CA THR A 208 15.93 10.08 -32.65
C THR A 208 15.41 8.80 -32.00
N ARG A 209 14.81 7.91 -32.80
CA ARG A 209 14.32 6.60 -32.32
C ARG A 209 15.45 5.75 -31.73
N GLN A 210 16.63 5.76 -32.33
CA GLN A 210 17.79 5.00 -31.86
C GLN A 210 18.31 5.55 -30.51
N ILE A 211 18.49 6.86 -30.39
CA ILE A 211 18.97 7.46 -29.13
C ILE A 211 17.93 7.30 -28.01
N LEU A 212 16.63 7.48 -28.30
CA LEU A 212 15.54 7.19 -27.35
C LEU A 212 15.54 5.72 -26.89
N THR A 213 15.76 4.77 -27.80
CA THR A 213 15.87 3.33 -27.47
C THR A 213 17.07 3.04 -26.56
N GLU A 214 18.18 3.77 -26.70
CA GLU A 214 19.33 3.63 -25.80
C GLU A 214 19.10 4.31 -24.45
N LEU A 215 18.41 5.46 -24.40
CA LEU A 215 18.05 6.09 -23.12
C LEU A 215 17.02 5.28 -22.33
N GLN A 216 16.03 4.66 -22.98
CA GLN A 216 15.08 3.73 -22.33
C GLN A 216 15.79 2.56 -21.64
N LYS A 217 16.97 2.14 -22.11
CA LYS A 217 17.80 1.10 -21.45
C LYS A 217 18.64 1.66 -20.30
N ALA A 218 18.95 2.96 -20.33
CA ALA A 218 19.80 3.64 -19.36
C ALA A 218 19.01 4.27 -18.20
N PHE A 219 17.70 4.37 -18.31
CA PHE A 219 16.79 4.97 -17.32
C PHE A 219 15.92 3.88 -16.67
N GLU A 220 15.49 4.08 -15.43
CA GLU A 220 14.44 3.25 -14.83
C GLU A 220 13.08 3.55 -15.47
N HIS A 221 12.20 2.54 -15.50
CA HIS A 221 10.85 2.68 -16.09
C HIS A 221 10.01 3.74 -15.36
N ASP A 222 10.26 3.92 -14.06
CA ASP A 222 9.58 4.87 -13.16
C ASP A 222 10.45 6.09 -12.82
N VAL A 223 11.43 6.42 -13.67
CA VAL A 223 12.35 7.55 -13.49
C VAL A 223 11.61 8.86 -13.17
N GLY A 224 12.01 9.54 -12.10
CA GLY A 224 11.40 10.79 -11.66
C GLY A 224 12.13 12.04 -12.17
N MET A 225 11.40 13.14 -12.41
CA MET A 225 11.97 14.49 -12.54
C MET A 225 10.94 15.52 -12.04
N GLY A 226 11.17 16.09 -10.86
CA GLY A 226 10.14 16.89 -10.18
C GLY A 226 8.85 16.10 -9.99
N GLY A 227 7.74 16.64 -10.51
CA GLY A 227 6.45 15.96 -10.59
C GLY A 227 6.26 14.98 -11.75
N LEU A 228 7.21 14.85 -12.68
CA LEU A 228 7.13 13.89 -13.80
C LEU A 228 7.62 12.51 -13.40
N GLN A 229 7.01 11.47 -13.99
CA GLN A 229 7.38 10.07 -13.80
C GLN A 229 7.35 9.30 -15.13
N GLY A 230 8.40 8.51 -15.40
CA GLY A 230 8.54 7.68 -16.59
C GLY A 230 9.25 8.38 -17.76
N VAL A 231 9.87 7.59 -18.64
CA VAL A 231 10.70 8.10 -19.75
C VAL A 231 9.86 8.89 -20.75
N GLU A 232 8.62 8.46 -21.01
CA GLU A 232 7.69 9.10 -21.92
C GLU A 232 7.35 10.54 -21.48
N ALA A 233 7.17 10.77 -20.18
CA ALA A 233 6.93 12.10 -19.62
C ALA A 233 8.16 13.02 -19.76
N LEU A 234 9.37 12.48 -19.61
CA LEU A 234 10.60 13.24 -19.84
C LEU A 234 10.74 13.65 -21.31
N VAL A 235 10.46 12.72 -22.24
CA VAL A 235 10.53 12.99 -23.69
C VAL A 235 9.53 14.05 -24.11
N GLU A 236 8.28 13.99 -23.62
CA GLU A 236 7.28 15.03 -23.90
C GLU A 236 7.67 16.39 -23.29
N GLN A 237 8.30 16.42 -22.10
CA GLN A 237 8.79 17.68 -21.53
C GLN A 237 9.94 18.29 -22.37
N LEU A 238 10.84 17.49 -22.91
CA LEU A 238 11.87 17.97 -23.84
C LEU A 238 11.24 18.45 -25.16
N ARG A 239 10.20 17.77 -25.62
CA ARG A 239 9.43 18.18 -26.80
C ARG A 239 8.72 19.52 -26.58
N ARG A 240 8.11 19.76 -25.41
CA ARG A 240 7.54 21.07 -25.03
C ARG A 240 8.58 22.18 -25.11
N TYR A 241 9.79 21.97 -24.60
CA TYR A 241 10.88 22.94 -24.80
C TYR A 241 11.18 23.21 -26.28
N SER A 242 11.18 22.17 -27.12
CA SER A 242 11.41 22.29 -28.56
C SER A 242 10.27 22.95 -29.34
N LEU A 243 9.04 22.89 -28.84
CA LEU A 243 7.84 23.48 -29.45
C LEU A 243 7.62 24.92 -28.97
N TYR A 244 7.80 25.17 -27.67
CA TYR A 244 7.36 26.42 -27.03
C TYR A 244 8.41 27.53 -27.17
N PHE A 245 9.70 27.19 -27.24
CA PHE A 245 10.78 28.15 -27.47
C PHE A 245 11.32 28.04 -28.90
N SER A 246 11.68 29.16 -29.49
CA SER A 246 12.36 29.16 -30.79
C SER A 246 13.85 28.88 -30.61
N ASP A 247 14.41 28.02 -31.47
CA ASP A 247 15.84 27.65 -31.50
C ASP A 247 16.41 27.30 -30.09
N PRO A 248 15.92 26.22 -29.44
CA PRO A 248 16.49 25.75 -28.19
C PRO A 248 17.85 25.07 -28.42
N GLN A 249 18.87 25.48 -27.67
CA GLN A 249 20.24 24.97 -27.83
C GLN A 249 20.86 24.64 -26.47
N MET A 250 21.20 23.36 -26.24
CA MET A 250 21.84 22.89 -25.01
C MET A 250 23.31 22.57 -25.26
N TYR A 251 24.20 23.13 -24.45
CA TYR A 251 25.65 22.97 -24.55
C TYR A 251 26.24 22.42 -23.24
N LEU A 252 26.67 21.17 -23.24
CA LEU A 252 27.36 20.57 -22.10
C LEU A 252 28.72 21.26 -21.87
N GLN A 253 28.98 21.71 -20.64
CA GLN A 253 30.26 22.36 -20.28
C GLN A 253 31.16 21.46 -19.45
N ARG A 254 30.60 20.74 -18.48
CA ARG A 254 31.35 19.89 -17.54
C ARG A 254 30.45 18.80 -16.97
N VAL A 255 31.04 17.63 -16.73
CA VAL A 255 30.44 16.50 -16.02
C VAL A 255 31.33 16.17 -14.83
N GLU A 256 30.73 16.00 -13.66
CA GLU A 256 31.41 15.61 -12.42
C GLU A 256 30.62 14.53 -11.68
N GLU A 257 31.30 13.55 -11.10
CA GLU A 257 30.72 12.64 -10.10
C GLU A 257 31.30 13.05 -8.75
N LEU A 258 30.48 13.63 -7.87
CA LEU A 258 30.92 14.13 -6.56
C LEU A 258 30.89 13.02 -5.50
N VAL A 259 29.93 12.11 -5.62
CA VAL A 259 29.81 10.87 -4.85
C VAL A 259 29.34 9.76 -5.80
N PRO A 260 29.70 8.49 -5.55
CA PRO A 260 29.29 7.38 -6.40
C PRO A 260 27.78 7.37 -6.66
N GLY A 261 27.40 7.24 -7.93
CA GLY A 261 25.99 7.22 -8.35
C GLY A 261 25.31 8.59 -8.42
N VAL A 262 26.01 9.69 -8.17
CA VAL A 262 25.46 11.05 -8.30
C VAL A 262 26.32 11.87 -9.25
N VAL A 263 25.90 11.91 -10.52
CA VAL A 263 26.60 12.63 -11.58
C VAL A 263 25.92 13.96 -11.86
N THR A 264 26.66 15.05 -11.75
CA THR A 264 26.23 16.40 -12.10
C THR A 264 26.77 16.78 -13.47
N ALA A 265 25.89 17.25 -14.35
CA ALA A 265 26.25 17.92 -15.59
C ALA A 265 25.91 19.42 -15.48
N THR A 266 26.87 20.29 -15.75
CA THR A 266 26.64 21.73 -15.92
C THR A 266 26.67 22.08 -17.40
N ALA A 267 25.69 22.84 -17.85
CA ALA A 267 25.46 23.17 -19.25
C ALA A 267 25.01 24.63 -19.41
N ARG A 268 25.01 25.13 -20.65
CA ARG A 268 24.31 26.35 -21.02
C ARG A 268 23.10 26.01 -21.87
N PHE A 269 21.98 26.64 -21.59
CA PHE A 269 20.74 26.44 -22.33
C PHE A 269 20.26 27.78 -22.89
N LYS A 270 20.30 27.88 -24.22
CA LYS A 270 19.81 29.05 -24.95
C LYS A 270 18.41 28.79 -25.45
N LEU A 271 17.54 29.79 -25.28
CA LEU A 271 16.12 29.73 -25.62
C LEU A 271 15.69 31.07 -26.21
N THR A 272 15.09 31.11 -27.39
CA THR A 272 14.56 32.37 -27.95
C THR A 272 13.07 32.50 -27.68
N VAL A 273 12.67 33.62 -27.07
CA VAL A 273 11.26 33.91 -26.75
C VAL A 273 10.53 34.37 -28.02
N SER A 274 9.52 33.60 -28.43
CA SER A 274 8.62 33.90 -29.55
C SER A 274 7.22 34.31 -29.07
N GLU A 275 6.34 34.68 -30.00
CA GLU A 275 4.92 34.87 -29.67
C GLU A 275 4.29 33.59 -29.09
N PHE A 276 4.70 32.42 -29.59
CA PHE A 276 4.24 31.13 -29.08
C PHE A 276 4.77 30.86 -27.66
N THR A 277 6.02 31.26 -27.37
CA THR A 277 6.58 31.21 -26.01
C THR A 277 5.76 32.07 -25.03
N LEU A 278 5.37 33.28 -25.44
CA LEU A 278 4.51 34.14 -24.62
C LEU A 278 3.16 33.45 -24.35
N ARG A 279 2.53 32.86 -25.36
CA ARG A 279 1.26 32.12 -25.21
C ARG A 279 1.35 30.91 -24.29
N CYS A 280 2.42 30.13 -24.39
CA CYS A 280 2.51 28.82 -23.75
C CYS A 280 3.27 28.82 -22.41
N VAL A 281 4.14 29.80 -22.17
CA VAL A 281 5.00 29.89 -20.98
C VAL A 281 4.67 31.12 -20.13
N PHE A 282 4.24 32.23 -20.74
CA PHE A 282 3.95 33.49 -20.04
C PHE A 282 2.54 34.03 -20.38
N PRO A 283 1.47 33.21 -20.31
CA PRO A 283 0.14 33.57 -20.85
C PRO A 283 -0.47 34.81 -20.21
N HIS A 284 -0.12 35.11 -18.96
CA HIS A 284 -0.53 36.31 -18.24
C HIS A 284 -0.05 37.61 -18.91
N LEU A 285 1.07 37.58 -19.63
CA LEU A 285 1.60 38.73 -20.37
C LEU A 285 0.82 39.03 -21.67
N GLU A 286 -0.03 38.10 -22.16
CA GLU A 286 -0.94 38.37 -23.29
C GLU A 286 -2.30 38.94 -22.84
N LYS A 287 -2.75 38.60 -21.63
CA LYS A 287 -4.06 39.01 -21.09
C LYS A 287 -3.94 39.33 -19.59
N PRO A 288 -3.85 40.61 -19.17
CA PRO A 288 -3.88 40.96 -17.76
C PRO A 288 -5.19 40.46 -17.13
N LYS A 289 -5.08 39.73 -16.01
CA LYS A 289 -6.24 39.03 -15.43
C LYS A 289 -7.33 39.97 -14.92
N ASN A 290 -6.99 41.17 -14.44
CA ASN A 290 -7.91 42.20 -13.94
C ASN A 290 -7.34 43.65 -14.05
N GLY A 291 -6.39 43.90 -14.96
CA GLY A 291 -5.57 45.11 -14.92
C GLY A 291 -6.30 46.41 -15.27
N GLY A 292 -5.97 47.49 -14.54
CA GLY A 292 -6.18 48.86 -15.02
C GLY A 292 -5.16 49.25 -16.09
N GLU A 293 -5.28 50.44 -16.65
CA GLU A 293 -4.44 50.92 -17.77
C GLU A 293 -2.93 50.79 -17.48
N ASP A 294 -2.50 51.10 -16.25
CA ASP A 294 -1.10 51.00 -15.82
C ASP A 294 -0.53 49.56 -15.86
N GLU A 295 -1.32 48.54 -15.48
CA GLU A 295 -0.87 47.14 -15.52
C GLU A 295 -0.78 46.63 -16.96
N GLU A 296 -1.72 47.02 -17.83
CA GLU A 296 -1.67 46.63 -19.25
C GLU A 296 -0.41 47.20 -19.92
N ASP A 297 -0.03 48.44 -19.63
CA ASP A 297 1.18 49.05 -20.17
C ASP A 297 2.47 48.40 -19.63
N ILE A 298 2.51 47.96 -18.37
CA ILE A 298 3.64 47.16 -17.83
C ILE A 298 3.77 45.84 -18.59
N TYR A 299 2.71 45.03 -18.71
CA TYR A 299 2.80 43.73 -19.38
C TYR A 299 3.06 43.87 -20.89
N ARG A 300 2.49 44.89 -21.54
CA ARG A 300 2.79 45.25 -22.94
C ARG A 300 4.26 45.64 -23.13
N SER A 301 4.84 46.38 -22.18
CA SER A 301 6.26 46.73 -22.15
C SER A 301 7.13 45.47 -21.98
N LEU A 302 6.79 44.58 -21.03
CA LEU A 302 7.51 43.32 -20.80
C LEU A 302 7.49 42.41 -22.03
N ARG A 303 6.32 42.20 -22.65
CA ARG A 303 6.19 41.48 -23.93
C ARG A 303 7.11 42.07 -25.00
N LYS A 304 7.17 43.40 -25.15
CA LYS A 304 8.04 44.06 -26.12
C LYS A 304 9.54 43.92 -25.78
N LYS A 305 9.90 43.88 -24.50
CA LYS A 305 11.28 43.62 -24.04
C LYS A 305 11.70 42.18 -24.30
N LEU A 306 10.80 41.20 -24.12
CA LEU A 306 11.07 39.77 -24.25
C LEU A 306 11.04 39.24 -25.70
N LEU A 307 10.12 39.71 -26.54
CA LEU A 307 9.87 39.12 -27.85
C LEU A 307 11.12 39.18 -28.76
N GLY A 308 11.47 38.02 -29.34
CA GLY A 308 12.65 37.84 -30.19
C GLY A 308 13.98 37.86 -29.44
N LYS A 309 13.99 37.86 -28.10
CA LYS A 309 15.22 37.81 -27.30
C LYS A 309 15.61 36.38 -26.96
N GLN A 310 16.92 36.15 -26.97
CA GLN A 310 17.51 34.91 -26.51
C GLN A 310 17.83 35.03 -25.02
N LEU A 311 17.20 34.17 -24.22
CA LEU A 311 17.60 33.88 -22.85
C LEU A 311 18.76 32.90 -22.90
N ASP A 312 19.80 33.16 -22.11
CA ASP A 312 21.05 32.39 -22.11
C ASP A 312 21.33 31.88 -20.69
N CYS A 313 20.70 30.76 -20.37
CA CYS A 313 20.58 30.23 -19.01
C CYS A 313 21.75 29.33 -18.64
N ARG A 314 22.18 29.39 -17.38
CA ARG A 314 22.98 28.31 -16.78
C ARG A 314 22.05 27.16 -16.43
N CYS A 315 22.44 25.94 -16.77
CA CYS A 315 21.67 24.73 -16.49
C CYS A 315 22.53 23.76 -15.67
N LYS A 316 21.92 23.14 -14.66
CA LYS A 316 22.49 22.04 -13.89
C LYS A 316 21.52 20.87 -13.95
N VAL A 317 22.02 19.70 -14.34
CA VAL A 317 21.27 18.43 -14.34
C VAL A 317 22.00 17.45 -13.44
N VAL A 318 21.33 16.95 -12.41
CA VAL A 318 21.85 15.91 -11.52
C VAL A 318 21.18 14.58 -11.88
N PHE A 319 22.00 13.60 -12.21
CA PHE A 319 21.62 12.23 -12.52
C PHE A 319 21.82 11.38 -11.27
N LEU A 320 20.71 10.95 -10.66
CA LEU A 320 20.69 10.05 -9.51
C LEU A 320 20.57 8.62 -10.03
N MET A 321 21.68 7.89 -9.96
CA MET A 321 21.82 6.53 -10.45
C MET A 321 21.38 5.53 -9.38
N ASN A 322 20.67 4.49 -9.76
CA ASN A 322 20.41 3.33 -8.92
C ASN A 322 21.64 2.40 -8.95
N GLU A 323 22.34 2.26 -7.84
CA GLU A 323 23.55 1.42 -7.73
C GLU A 323 23.32 -0.07 -8.10
N GLU A 324 22.12 -0.59 -7.84
CA GLU A 324 21.78 -1.98 -8.15
C GLU A 324 21.76 -2.21 -9.67
N SER A 325 21.05 -1.37 -10.43
CA SER A 325 20.80 -1.51 -11.87
C SER A 325 21.78 -0.73 -12.75
N GLY A 326 22.50 0.24 -12.19
CA GLY A 326 23.33 1.21 -12.94
C GLY A 326 22.53 2.22 -13.77
N ARG A 327 21.20 2.28 -13.64
CA ARG A 327 20.32 3.15 -14.45
C ARG A 327 19.97 4.45 -13.72
N VAL A 328 19.60 5.49 -14.48
CA VAL A 328 19.08 6.76 -13.94
C VAL A 328 17.71 6.52 -13.31
N ALA A 329 17.60 6.70 -11.99
CA ALA A 329 16.34 6.58 -11.26
C ALA A 329 15.65 7.92 -11.02
N ARG A 330 16.41 9.03 -10.99
CA ARG A 330 15.84 10.38 -10.88
C ARG A 330 16.75 11.43 -11.52
N LEU A 331 16.14 12.46 -12.08
CA LEU A 331 16.79 13.69 -12.51
C LEU A 331 16.40 14.84 -11.58
N GLU A 332 17.36 15.71 -11.26
CA GLU A 332 17.09 17.05 -10.74
C GLU A 332 17.59 18.07 -11.76
N VAL A 333 16.69 18.92 -12.27
CA VAL A 333 17.01 19.93 -13.30
C VAL A 333 16.82 21.31 -12.69
N CYS A 334 17.81 22.17 -12.88
CA CYS A 334 17.76 23.57 -12.48
C CYS A 334 18.26 24.46 -13.62
N ILE A 335 17.40 25.37 -14.09
CA ILE A 335 17.69 26.32 -15.16
C ILE A 335 17.58 27.73 -14.57
N ASP A 336 18.67 28.48 -14.63
CA ASP A 336 18.81 29.82 -14.03
C ASP A 336 18.15 30.90 -14.91
N VAL A 337 16.84 30.76 -15.11
CA VAL A 337 16.01 31.69 -15.91
C VAL A 337 15.96 33.07 -15.26
N VAL A 338 15.94 33.13 -13.92
CA VAL A 338 15.92 34.38 -13.15
C VAL A 338 17.10 35.27 -13.52
N ASN A 339 18.34 34.75 -13.45
CA ASN A 339 19.51 35.55 -13.81
C ASN A 339 19.52 35.97 -15.28
N SER A 340 19.03 35.12 -16.20
CA SER A 340 18.94 35.49 -17.62
C SER A 340 17.89 36.58 -17.89
N LEU A 341 16.76 36.56 -17.18
CA LEU A 341 15.77 37.65 -17.21
C LEU A 341 16.31 38.93 -16.59
N LEU A 342 17.01 38.86 -15.46
CA LEU A 342 17.67 40.03 -14.84
C LEU A 342 18.71 40.67 -15.78
N GLN A 343 19.51 39.86 -16.48
CA GLN A 343 20.48 40.36 -17.46
C GLN A 343 19.81 41.03 -18.67
N LEU A 344 18.65 40.52 -19.10
CA LEU A 344 17.89 41.04 -20.24
C LEU A 344 17.10 42.31 -19.91
N LEU A 345 16.34 42.29 -18.81
CA LEU A 345 15.39 43.33 -18.41
C LEU A 345 16.07 44.45 -17.61
N ARG A 346 17.17 44.13 -16.91
CA ARG A 346 17.94 45.01 -16.00
C ARG A 346 17.14 45.59 -14.82
N ASP A 347 16.02 44.97 -14.50
CA ASP A 347 15.15 45.34 -13.40
C ASP A 347 14.62 44.06 -12.70
N THR A 348 14.55 44.10 -11.37
CA THR A 348 14.14 42.95 -10.54
C THR A 348 12.63 42.77 -10.45
N MET A 349 11.86 43.86 -10.51
CA MET A 349 10.39 43.80 -10.50
C MET A 349 9.88 43.27 -11.82
N ASP A 350 10.42 43.77 -12.93
CA ASP A 350 10.14 43.25 -14.28
C ASP A 350 10.44 41.74 -14.38
N ALA A 351 11.56 41.28 -13.81
CA ALA A 351 11.90 39.86 -13.80
C ALA A 351 10.95 39.01 -12.92
N SER A 352 10.44 39.54 -11.80
CA SER A 352 9.40 38.87 -10.99
C SER A 352 8.08 38.82 -11.75
N ASN A 353 7.61 39.96 -12.29
CA ASN A 353 6.36 40.07 -13.05
C ASN A 353 6.28 39.08 -14.24
N VAL A 354 7.41 38.75 -14.85
CA VAL A 354 7.49 37.72 -15.91
C VAL A 354 7.35 36.30 -15.38
N LEU A 355 7.79 36.02 -14.15
CA LEU A 355 7.80 34.69 -13.54
C LEU A 355 6.61 34.37 -12.63
N ASP A 356 6.01 35.36 -11.96
CA ASP A 356 5.02 35.18 -10.88
C ASP A 356 3.80 34.31 -11.30
N ASP A 357 3.40 34.39 -12.58
CA ASP A 357 2.28 33.68 -13.17
C ASP A 357 2.69 32.79 -14.37
N ALA A 358 3.99 32.50 -14.50
CA ALA A 358 4.53 31.70 -15.61
C ALA A 358 4.17 30.20 -15.51
N LEU A 359 3.91 29.57 -16.66
CA LEU A 359 3.75 28.11 -16.80
C LEU A 359 5.10 27.37 -16.79
N LEU A 360 6.00 27.77 -15.88
CA LEU A 360 7.32 27.18 -15.66
C LEU A 360 7.51 26.88 -14.17
N THR A 361 7.59 25.60 -13.81
CA THR A 361 7.76 25.19 -12.41
C THR A 361 9.21 25.31 -11.94
N GLN A 362 9.41 25.26 -10.62
CA GLN A 362 10.75 25.25 -10.00
C GLN A 362 11.62 24.06 -10.46
N ASP A 363 11.01 22.90 -10.75
CA ASP A 363 11.68 21.72 -11.31
C ASP A 363 11.95 21.84 -12.83
N CYS A 364 11.77 23.03 -13.41
CA CYS A 364 11.92 23.31 -14.84
C CYS A 364 10.99 22.47 -15.74
N VAL A 365 9.81 22.11 -15.23
CA VAL A 365 8.72 21.53 -16.02
C VAL A 365 7.89 22.66 -16.60
N VAL A 366 7.53 22.54 -17.88
CA VAL A 366 6.71 23.52 -18.61
C VAL A 366 5.30 22.96 -18.69
N GLY A 367 4.33 23.74 -18.22
CA GLY A 367 2.92 23.32 -18.15
C GLY A 367 2.31 23.03 -19.52
N ASP A 368 1.21 22.26 -19.53
CA ASP A 368 0.32 22.24 -20.69
C ASP A 368 -0.64 23.45 -20.59
N LEU A 369 -0.98 24.04 -21.72
CA LEU A 369 -2.06 25.04 -21.86
C LEU A 369 -3.41 24.50 -21.34
N THR A 370 -3.62 23.18 -21.38
CA THR A 370 -4.86 22.53 -20.95
C THR A 370 -5.02 22.43 -19.43
N ASP A 371 -3.92 22.48 -18.65
CA ASP A 371 -3.95 22.38 -17.18
C ASP A 371 -4.35 23.70 -16.49
N HIS A 372 -4.50 24.80 -17.24
CA HIS A 372 -4.95 26.07 -16.70
C HIS A 372 -6.50 26.14 -16.66
N PRO A 373 -7.13 26.41 -15.48
CA PRO A 373 -8.59 26.39 -15.31
C PRO A 373 -9.36 27.52 -16.04
N GLN A 374 -8.70 28.27 -16.93
CA GLN A 374 -9.26 29.40 -17.69
C GLN A 374 -9.27 29.18 -19.21
N VAL A 375 -8.70 28.09 -19.73
CA VAL A 375 -8.54 27.88 -21.19
C VAL A 375 -9.65 26.98 -21.80
N GLY A 376 -10.49 26.35 -20.97
CA GLY A 376 -11.54 25.41 -21.38
C GLY A 376 -12.65 25.92 -22.31
N ASN A 377 -12.68 27.21 -22.66
CA ASN A 377 -13.75 27.86 -23.45
C ASN A 377 -13.35 28.31 -24.87
N LEU A 378 -12.16 27.94 -25.37
CA LEU A 378 -11.72 28.32 -26.73
C LEU A 378 -11.66 27.15 -27.74
N ALA A 379 -11.96 25.92 -27.31
CA ALA A 379 -12.07 24.76 -28.19
C ALA A 379 -13.47 24.59 -28.83
N THR A 380 -14.18 25.69 -29.16
CA THR A 380 -15.42 25.63 -29.95
C THR A 380 -15.77 26.95 -30.65
N ARG A 381 -14.98 27.36 -31.66
CA ARG A 381 -15.46 28.21 -32.77
C ARG A 381 -14.50 28.21 -33.97
#